data_AF-A0A0R3VZQ6-F1
#
_entry.id   AF-A0A0R3VZQ6-F1
#
_cell.length_a   1.000
_cell.length_b   1.000
_cell.length_c   1.000
_cell.angle_alpha   90.00
_cell.angle_beta   90.00
_cell.angle_gamma   90.00
#
_symmetry.space_group_name_H-M   'P 1'
#
loop_
_entity.id
_entity.type
_entity.pdbx_description
1 polymer ?
#
loop_
_entity_poly.entity_id
_entity_poly.type
_entity_poly.pdbx_seq_one_letter_code
_entity_poly.pdbx_strand_id
1 'polypeptide(L)' 'MHVIKKPDTEFTGQETYVWELYQQRCLDFFPIGNCFRKQYEEELQVK' A
#
# COMPACT_ATOMS: atom_id res chain seq x y z
N MET A 1 10.72 8.81 -7.75
CA MET A 1 10.26 8.25 -6.46
C MET A 1 9.47 9.34 -5.75
N HIS A 2 8.16 9.13 -5.56
CA HIS A 2 7.22 10.12 -5.01
C HIS A 2 7.45 10.34 -3.51
N VAL A 3 7.40 9.28 -2.72
CA VAL A 3 7.57 9.31 -1.26
C VAL A 3 8.93 9.90 -0.83
N ILE A 4 10.03 9.58 -1.53
CA ILE A 4 11.36 10.13 -1.20
C ILE A 4 11.47 11.64 -1.36
N LYS A 5 10.72 12.25 -2.29
CA LYS A 5 10.82 13.68 -2.59
C LYS A 5 9.87 14.53 -1.76
N LYS A 6 9.00 13.89 -0.99
CA LYS A 6 7.94 14.53 -0.22
C LYS A 6 8.42 14.68 1.23
N PRO A 7 8.14 15.80 1.91
CA PRO A 7 8.47 15.93 3.32
C PRO A 7 7.61 14.98 4.17
N ASP A 8 8.22 14.35 5.18
CA ASP A 8 7.59 13.33 6.03
C ASP A 8 6.33 13.85 6.75
N THR A 9 6.25 15.16 7.02
CA THR A 9 5.10 15.82 7.66
C THR A 9 3.83 15.82 6.80
N GLU A 10 3.97 15.60 5.50
CA GLU A 10 2.84 15.56 4.57
C GLU A 10 2.39 14.14 4.23
N PHE A 11 3.05 13.11 4.79
CA PHE A 11 2.68 11.74 4.52
C PHE A 11 1.26 11.46 5.01
N THR A 12 0.45 10.93 4.11
CA THR A 12 -0.81 10.30 4.48
C THR A 12 -0.53 9.03 5.29
N GLY A 13 -1.53 8.53 6.03
CA GLY A 13 -1.35 7.29 6.80
C GLY A 13 -0.87 6.09 5.97
N GLN A 14 -1.31 5.98 4.71
CA GLN A 14 -0.84 4.92 3.80
C GLN A 14 0.62 5.12 3.38
N GLU A 15 1.03 6.36 3.08
CA GLU A 15 2.42 6.69 2.74
C GLU A 15 3.35 6.44 3.93
N THR A 16 2.94 6.84 5.15
CA THR A 16 3.70 6.59 6.38
C THR A 16 3.89 5.09 6.61
N TYR A 17 2.83 4.29 6.50
CA TYR A 17 2.90 2.84 6.68
C TYR A 17 3.90 2.17 5.71
N VAL A 18 3.82 2.51 4.43
CA VAL A 18 4.76 1.96 3.42
C VAL A 18 6.19 2.44 3.66
N TRP A 19 6.37 3.71 4.07
CA TRP A 19 7.67 4.28 4.36
C TRP A 19 8.37 3.60 5.54
N GLU A 20 7.64 3.34 6.63
CA GLU A 20 8.17 2.64 7.82
C GLU A 20 8.66 1.23 7.48
N LEU A 21 7.87 0.44 6.74
CA LEU A 21 8.27 -0.89 6.29
C LEU A 21 9.47 -0.84 5.34
N TYR A 22 9.50 0.15 4.45
CA TYR A 22 10.62 0.35 3.53
C TYR A 22 11.94 0.64 4.29
N GLN A 23 11.90 1.47 5.34
CA GLN A 23 13.07 1.72 6.20
C GLN A 23 13.57 0.43 6.89
N GLN A 24 12.65 -0.46 7.27
CA GLN A 24 12.96 -1.77 7.86
C GLN A 24 13.44 -2.81 6.83
N ARG A 25 13.55 -2.44 5.54
CA ARG A 25 13.81 -3.38 4.42
C ARG A 25 12.76 -4.49 4.32
N CYS A 26 11.56 -4.26 4.86
CA CYS A 26 10.43 -5.15 4.79
C CYS A 26 9.56 -4.81 3.58
N LEU A 27 9.20 -5.83 2.79
CA LEU A 27 8.44 -5.68 1.54
C LEU A 27 7.03 -6.28 1.64
N ASP A 28 6.55 -6.53 2.86
CA ASP A 28 5.28 -7.22 3.13
C ASP A 28 4.04 -6.41 2.72
N PHE A 29 4.19 -5.11 2.40
CA PHE A 29 3.10 -4.29 1.87
C PHE A 29 2.73 -4.63 0.42
N PHE A 30 3.55 -5.41 -0.31
CA PHE A 30 3.19 -5.85 -1.65
C PHE A 30 2.10 -6.93 -1.59
N PRO A 31 1.02 -6.84 -2.40
CA PRO A 31 -0.04 -7.85 -2.44
C PRO A 31 0.43 -9.08 -3.23
N ILE A 32 1.33 -9.88 -2.65
CA ILE A 32 1.86 -11.08 -3.30
C ILE A 32 0.76 -12.14 -3.40
N GLY A 33 0.49 -12.63 -4.61
CA GLY A 33 -0.50 -13.67 -4.87
C GLY A 33 -1.97 -13.23 -4.80
N ASN A 34 -2.24 -12.00 -4.36
CA ASN A 34 -3.58 -11.41 -4.30
C ASN A 34 -3.64 -10.12 -5.14
N CYS A 35 -4.84 -9.62 -5.39
CA CYS A 35 -5.05 -8.29 -5.95
C CYS A 35 -6.40 -7.75 -5.52
N PHE A 36 -6.62 -6.44 -5.66
CA PHE A 36 -7.87 -5.79 -5.25
C PHE A 36 -9.11 -6.53 -5.80
N ARG A 37 -9.10 -6.89 -7.09
CA ARG A 37 -10.22 -7.60 -7.69
C ARG A 37 -10.47 -8.97 -7.06
N LYS A 38 -9.43 -9.75 -6.82
CA LYS A 38 -9.51 -11.09 -6.21
C LYS A 38 -10.01 -11.02 -4.76
N GLN A 39 -9.61 -9.99 -4.02
CA GLN A 39 -10.04 -9.79 -2.64
C GLN A 39 -11.52 -9.45 -2.52
N TYR A 40 -12.07 -8.74 -3.50
CA TYR A 40 -13.45 -8.25 -3.47
C TYR A 40 -14.34 -8.87 -4.54
N GLU A 41 -14.04 -10.11 -4.98
CA GLU A 41 -14.78 -10.75 -6.08
C GLU A 41 -16.28 -10.85 -5.79
N GLU A 42 -16.68 -11.15 -4.55
CA GLU A 42 -18.09 -11.28 -4.14
C GLU A 42 -18.80 -9.92 -4.04
N GLU A 43 -18.13 -8.91 -3.49
CA GLU A 43 -18.69 -7.56 -3.29
C GLU A 43 -18.79 -6.77 -4.60
N LEU A 44 -17.90 -7.04 -5.56
CA LEU A 44 -17.88 -6.39 -6.88
C LEU A 44 -18.79 -7.09 -7.90
N GLN A 45 -19.44 -8.20 -7.56
CA GLN A 45 -20.44 -8.78 -8.45
C GLN A 45 -21.62 -7.82 -8.54
N VAL A 46 -21.80 -7.22 -9.73
CA VAL A 46 -22.99 -6.44 -10.04
C VAL A 46 -24.18 -7.38 -9.92
N LYS A 47 -25.07 -7.10 -8.96
CA LYS A 47 -26.38 -7.75 -8.84
C LYS A 47 -27.26 -7.43 -10.03
#